data_AF-A0A958J4K0-F1
#
_entry.id   AF-A0A958J4K0-F1
#
_cell.length_a   1.000
_cell.length_b   1.000
_cell.length_c   1.000
_cell.angle_alpha   90.00
_cell.angle_beta   90.00
_cell.angle_gamma   90.00
#
_symmetry.space_group_name_H-M   'P 1'
#
loop_
_entity.id
_entity.type
_entity.pdbx_description
1 polymer ?
#
loop_
_entity_poly.entity_id
_entity_poly.type
_entity_poly.pdbx_seq_one_letter_code
_entity_poly.pdbx_strand_id
1 'polypeptide(L)'
;MSDSPKRNFDKIHFWIQHYGHPGVEDRHAVETFVICESDEILNAFRYQLLTISKGDYDTDILKKLVGRGREARHGSFDEWAKLMLMWLHEYSKKA
;
A
#
# COMPACT_ATOMS: atom_id res chain seq x y z
N MET A 1 -23.74 -17.98 -1.02
CA MET A 1 -22.66 -17.39 -1.84
C MET A 1 -22.32 -16.05 -1.22
N SER A 2 -21.11 -15.90 -0.69
CA SER A 2 -20.68 -14.67 -0.03
C SER A 2 -20.33 -13.63 -1.10
N ASP A 3 -21.24 -12.69 -1.36
CA ASP A 3 -20.89 -11.44 -2.05
C ASP A 3 -20.05 -10.59 -1.10
N SER A 4 -18.78 -10.99 -0.95
CA SER A 4 -17.79 -10.11 -0.34
C SER A 4 -17.63 -8.91 -1.27
N PRO A 5 -17.84 -7.66 -0.80
CA PRO A 5 -17.68 -6.50 -1.65
C PRO A 5 -16.28 -6.54 -2.27
N LYS A 6 -16.19 -6.48 -3.60
CA LYS A 6 -14.91 -6.42 -4.31
C LYS A 6 -14.10 -5.28 -3.69
N ARG A 7 -13.06 -5.62 -2.95
CA ARG A 7 -12.22 -4.62 -2.27
C ARG A 7 -11.56 -3.77 -3.32
N ASN A 8 -11.90 -2.48 -3.31
CA ASN A 8 -11.29 -1.52 -4.21
C ASN A 8 -9.94 -1.10 -3.62
N PHE A 9 -8.87 -1.35 -4.38
CA PHE A 9 -7.50 -0.98 -4.03
C PHE A 9 -6.98 0.14 -4.94
N ASP A 10 -7.85 1.09 -5.32
CA ASP A 10 -7.53 2.19 -6.23
C ASP A 10 -6.38 3.08 -5.74
N LYS A 11 -6.27 3.31 -4.42
CA LYS A 11 -5.16 4.11 -3.86
C LYS A 11 -3.87 3.32 -3.81
N ILE A 12 -3.92 2.02 -3.54
CA ILE A 12 -2.75 1.16 -3.74
C ILE A 12 -2.31 1.20 -5.21
N HIS A 13 -3.26 1.08 -6.14
CA HIS A 13 -2.97 1.14 -7.57
C HIS A 13 -2.31 2.47 -7.96
N PHE A 14 -2.92 3.57 -7.54
CA PHE A 14 -2.43 4.92 -7.77
C PHE A 14 -1.00 5.09 -7.24
N TRP A 15 -0.75 4.67 -6.00
CA TRP A 15 0.58 4.74 -5.39
C TRP A 15 1.62 3.93 -6.19
N ILE A 16 1.29 2.71 -6.59
CA ILE A 16 2.19 1.86 -7.40
C ILE A 16 2.52 2.51 -8.75
N GLN A 17 1.54 3.16 -9.38
CA GLN A 17 1.72 3.78 -10.70
C GLN A 17 2.57 5.06 -10.65
N HIS A 18 2.50 5.83 -9.57
CA HIS A 18 3.09 7.18 -9.52
C HIS A 18 4.32 7.29 -8.61
N TYR A 19 4.43 6.43 -7.58
CA TYR A 19 5.48 6.51 -6.55
C TYR A 19 6.24 5.19 -6.42
N GLY A 20 5.50 4.08 -6.29
CA GLY A 20 6.02 2.74 -6.07
C GLY A 20 6.31 1.96 -7.34
N HIS A 21 6.87 2.57 -8.37
CA HIS A 21 7.21 1.83 -9.58
C HIS A 21 8.44 0.92 -9.37
N PRO A 22 8.67 -0.10 -10.23
CA PRO A 22 9.83 -0.97 -10.12
C PRO A 22 11.14 -0.18 -10.08
N GLY A 23 12.06 -0.58 -9.20
CA GLY A 23 13.36 0.07 -9.00
C GLY A 23 13.39 1.14 -7.91
N VAL A 24 12.23 1.61 -7.43
CA VAL A 24 12.15 2.55 -6.29
C VAL A 24 11.99 1.78 -4.99
N GLU A 25 12.70 2.24 -3.97
CA GLU A 25 12.62 1.70 -2.61
C GLU A 25 11.32 2.15 -1.95
N ASP A 26 10.58 1.21 -1.36
CA ASP A 26 9.20 1.45 -0.92
C ASP A 26 9.13 2.53 0.19
N ARG A 27 10.11 2.58 1.11
CA ARG A 27 10.14 3.61 2.17
C ARG A 27 10.34 5.00 1.59
N HIS A 28 11.30 5.19 0.68
CA HIS A 28 11.50 6.47 -0.01
C HIS A 28 10.26 6.90 -0.82
N ALA A 29 9.59 5.95 -1.47
CA ALA A 29 8.34 6.24 -2.18
C ALA A 29 7.20 6.66 -1.23
N VAL A 30 7.12 6.09 -0.02
CA VAL A 30 6.15 6.52 1.01
C VAL A 30 6.46 7.93 1.50
N GLU A 31 7.72 8.25 1.76
CA GLU A 31 8.15 9.61 2.16
C GLU A 31 7.70 10.65 1.12
N THR A 32 8.01 10.40 -0.15
CA THR A 32 7.62 11.30 -1.25
C THR A 32 6.10 11.42 -1.35
N PHE A 33 5.37 10.31 -1.20
CA PHE A 33 3.92 10.29 -1.24
C PHE A 33 3.30 11.16 -0.15
N VAL A 34 3.81 11.08 1.08
CA VAL A 34 3.34 11.90 2.22
C VAL A 34 3.57 13.40 1.98
N ILE A 35 4.68 13.76 1.34
CA ILE A 35 5.00 15.17 1.04
C ILE A 35 4.09 15.73 -0.06
N CYS A 36 3.73 14.92 -1.05
CA CYS A 36 3.08 15.40 -2.26
C CYS A 36 1.54 15.35 -2.23
N GLU A 37 0.96 14.45 -1.44
CA GLU A 37 -0.47 14.14 -1.51
C GLU A 37 -1.28 14.75 -0.36
N SER A 38 -2.57 14.93 -0.60
CA SER A 38 -3.48 15.47 0.42
C SER A 38 -3.79 14.44 1.51
N ASP A 39 -4.17 14.92 2.69
CA ASP A 39 -4.63 14.07 3.80
C ASP A 39 -5.77 13.13 3.39
N GLU A 40 -6.65 13.54 2.48
CA GLU A 40 -7.73 12.70 1.96
C GLU A 40 -7.18 11.47 1.24
N ILE A 41 -6.21 11.67 0.34
CA ILE A 41 -5.56 10.59 -0.40
C ILE A 41 -4.74 9.70 0.55
N LEU A 42 -4.00 10.30 1.49
CA LEU A 42 -3.22 9.57 2.49
C LEU A 42 -4.12 8.72 3.39
N ASN A 43 -5.26 9.24 3.84
CA ASN A 43 -6.21 8.51 4.66
C ASN A 43 -6.86 7.34 3.92
N ALA A 44 -7.24 7.53 2.65
CA ALA A 44 -7.79 6.47 1.81
C ALA A 44 -6.75 5.36 1.54
N PHE A 45 -5.51 5.73 1.25
CA PHE A 45 -4.39 4.79 1.11
C PHE A 45 -4.12 4.02 2.40
N ARG A 46 -4.09 4.71 3.56
CA ARG A 46 -3.93 4.10 4.88
C ARG A 46 -5.03 3.08 5.17
N TYR A 47 -6.28 3.39 4.84
CA TYR A 47 -7.39 2.46 5.03
C TYR A 47 -7.20 1.17 4.21
N GLN A 48 -6.80 1.29 2.95
CA GLN A 48 -6.54 0.12 2.09
C GLN A 48 -5.35 -0.72 2.58
N LEU A 49 -4.28 -0.07 3.06
CA LEU A 49 -3.16 -0.79 3.69
C LEU A 49 -3.59 -1.51 4.97
N LEU A 50 -4.45 -0.91 5.81
CA LEU A 50 -5.00 -1.57 7.00
C LEU A 50 -5.83 -2.81 6.66
N THR A 51 -6.55 -2.78 5.54
CA THR A 51 -7.25 -3.96 5.02
C THR A 51 -6.25 -5.05 4.63
N ILE A 52 -5.19 -4.68 3.91
CA ILE A 52 -4.15 -5.64 3.51
C ILE A 52 -3.41 -6.21 4.72
N SER A 53 -3.04 -5.38 5.70
CA SER A 53 -2.29 -5.80 6.89
C SER A 53 -3.04 -6.80 7.77
N LYS A 54 -4.37 -6.90 7.62
CA LYS A 54 -5.22 -7.87 8.34
C LYS A 54 -5.32 -9.22 7.63
N GLY A 55 -4.61 -9.42 6.51
CA GLY A 55 -4.78 -10.60 5.65
C GLY A 55 -6.05 -10.54 4.81
N ASP A 56 -6.73 -9.39 4.78
CA ASP A 56 -8.06 -9.25 4.23
C ASP A 56 -7.97 -8.86 2.75
N TYR A 57 -7.46 -9.77 1.92
CA TYR A 57 -7.28 -9.55 0.48
C TYR A 57 -7.30 -10.86 -0.30
N ASP A 58 -7.54 -10.75 -1.60
CA ASP A 58 -7.27 -11.84 -2.55
C ASP A 58 -5.81 -11.73 -3.02
N THR A 59 -5.04 -12.80 -2.76
CA THR A 59 -3.61 -12.86 -3.09
C THR A 59 -3.36 -12.69 -4.60
N ASP A 60 -4.21 -13.22 -5.47
CA ASP A 60 -4.01 -13.11 -6.92
C ASP A 60 -4.27 -11.69 -7.42
N ILE A 61 -5.21 -10.97 -6.79
CA ILE A 61 -5.42 -9.54 -7.04
C ILE A 61 -4.17 -8.75 -6.64
N LEU A 62 -3.63 -8.98 -5.44
CA LEU A 62 -2.46 -8.26 -4.93
C LEU A 62 -1.19 -8.60 -5.72
N LYS A 63 -1.02 -9.84 -6.18
CA LYS A 63 0.09 -10.23 -7.07
C LYS A 63 0.07 -9.47 -8.40
N LYS A 64 -1.12 -9.20 -8.96
CA LYS A 64 -1.27 -8.40 -10.18
C LYS A 64 -1.07 -6.91 -9.92
N LEU A 65 -1.54 -6.43 -8.77
CA LEU A 65 -1.56 -5.01 -8.44
C LEU A 65 -0.23 -4.49 -7.91
N VAL A 66 0.29 -5.13 -6.86
CA VAL A 66 1.48 -4.72 -6.10
C VAL A 66 2.74 -5.36 -6.68
N GLY A 67 2.59 -6.55 -7.25
CA GLY A 67 3.65 -7.31 -7.91
C GLY A 67 4.28 -8.37 -7.01
N ARG A 68 4.56 -9.54 -7.59
CA ARG A 68 5.21 -10.69 -6.90
C ARG A 68 6.57 -10.35 -6.29
N GLY A 69 7.29 -9.39 -6.87
CA GLY A 69 8.59 -8.95 -6.34
C GLY A 69 8.48 -8.31 -4.95
N ARG A 70 7.37 -7.63 -4.64
CA ARG A 70 7.16 -7.06 -3.30
C ARG A 70 6.83 -8.11 -2.27
N GLU A 71 5.97 -9.07 -2.62
CA GLU A 71 5.68 -10.25 -1.80
C GLU A 71 6.98 -10.97 -1.43
N ALA A 72 7.87 -11.21 -2.40
CA ALA A 72 9.14 -11.88 -2.16
C ALA A 72 10.11 -11.07 -1.28
N ARG A 73 10.22 -9.75 -1.47
CA ARG A 73 11.13 -8.91 -0.68
C ARG A 73 10.70 -8.75 0.78
N HIS A 74 9.39 -8.69 1.03
CA HIS A 74 8.84 -8.41 2.35
C HIS A 74 8.28 -9.66 3.05
N GLY A 75 8.35 -10.83 2.41
CA GLY A 75 7.83 -12.11 2.91
C GLY A 75 6.35 -12.32 2.63
N SER A 76 5.54 -11.27 2.69
CA SER A 76 4.11 -11.31 2.39
C SER A 76 3.55 -9.91 2.13
N PHE A 77 2.31 -9.84 1.60
CA PHE A 77 1.63 -8.55 1.41
C PHE A 77 1.16 -7.92 2.72
N ASP A 78 0.82 -8.71 3.75
CA ASP A 78 0.42 -8.17 5.04
C ASP A 78 1.62 -7.56 5.79
N GLU A 79 2.80 -8.18 5.75
CA GLU A 79 4.04 -7.60 6.29
C GLU A 79 4.47 -6.35 5.53
N TRP A 80 4.41 -6.39 4.20
CA TRP A 80 4.61 -5.19 3.37
C TRP A 80 3.66 -4.06 3.80
N ALA A 81 2.37 -4.33 3.96
CA ALA A 81 1.41 -3.30 4.35
C ALA A 81 1.66 -2.74 5.77
N LYS A 82 2.10 -3.57 6.72
CA LYS A 82 2.50 -3.11 8.07
C LYS A 82 3.69 -2.15 8.02
N LEU A 83 4.71 -2.46 7.21
CA LEU A 83 5.85 -1.58 7.01
C LEU A 83 5.44 -0.24 6.39
N MET A 84 4.60 -0.29 5.35
CA MET A 84 4.06 0.91 4.70
C MET A 84 3.29 1.80 5.69
N LEU A 85 2.45 1.21 6.55
CA LEU A 85 1.71 1.92 7.60
C LEU A 85 2.64 2.56 8.64
N MET A 86 3.68 1.84 9.07
CA MET A 86 4.68 2.36 10.00
C MET A 86 5.39 3.58 9.40
N TRP A 87 5.82 3.52 8.14
CA TRP A 87 6.48 4.63 7.47
C TRP A 87 5.53 5.81 7.24
N LEU A 88 4.29 5.56 6.81
CA LEU A 88 3.27 6.61 6.70
C LEU A 88 3.13 7.38 8.01
N HIS A 89 3.04 6.66 9.13
CA HIS A 89 2.95 7.28 10.47
C HIS A 89 4.21 8.05 10.85
N GLU A 90 5.39 7.52 10.53
CA GLU A 90 6.68 8.19 10.79
C GLU A 90 6.76 9.53 10.04
N TYR A 91 6.40 9.54 8.75
CA TYR A 91 6.52 10.72 7.89
C TYR A 91 5.38 11.72 8.08
N SER A 92 4.16 11.27 8.40
CA SER A 92 3.02 12.19 8.68
C SER A 92 3.24 13.07 9.92
N LYS A 93 4.20 12.71 10.79
CA LYS A 93 4.59 13.55 11.94
C LYS A 93 5.64 14.61 11.61
N LYS A 94 6.30 14.47 10.44
CA LYS A 94 7.41 15.33 10.00
C LYS A 94 6.97 16.31 8.91
N ALA A 95 5.88 16.01 8.20
CA ALA A 95 5.21 16.90 7.27
C ALA A 95 4.39 17.96 8.01
#